data_AF-A0A293LCV0-F1
#
_entry.id   AF-A0A293LCV0-F1
#
_cell.length_a   1.000
_cell.length_b   1.000
_cell.length_c   1.000
_cell.angle_alpha   90.00
_cell.angle_beta   90.00
_cell.angle_gamma   90.00
#
_symmetry.space_group_name_H-M   'P 1'
#
loop_
_entity.id
_entity.type
_entity.pdbx_description
1 polymer ?
#
loop_
_entity_poly.entity_id
_entity_poly.type
_entity_poly.pdbx_seq_one_letter_code
_entity_poly.pdbx_strand_id
1 'polypeptide(L)'
;MNTEAEVPRPTYAAVTRQAPAARPPSYENWTPPRPVRSTPSFPPRTQPVRKTDVWRTQDFRPLCYHCGEPNHVYRRCPYRRLGLSGFSPDSPRPQRGIHPPAIEDYLKQQYS
;
A
#
# COMPACT_ATOMS: atom_id res chain seq x y z
N MET A 1 25.27 33.80 -47.65
CA MET A 1 24.34 34.58 -46.82
C MET A 1 23.29 33.60 -46.35
N ASN A 2 23.42 33.06 -45.14
CA ASN A 2 22.48 32.07 -44.60
C ASN A 2 21.29 32.81 -43.98
N THR A 3 20.10 32.55 -44.51
CA THR A 3 18.83 33.07 -43.96
C THR A 3 18.27 32.00 -43.05
N GLU A 4 18.56 32.09 -41.75
CA GLU A 4 17.90 31.28 -40.73
C GLU A 4 16.44 31.71 -40.63
N ALA A 5 15.52 30.82 -41.02
CA ALA A 5 14.09 31.02 -40.87
C ALA A 5 13.74 30.97 -39.37
N GLU A 6 13.56 32.15 -38.76
CA GLU A 6 13.09 32.28 -37.38
C GLU A 6 11.63 31.81 -37.31
N VAL A 7 11.40 30.63 -36.75
CA VAL A 7 10.06 30.08 -36.55
C VAL A 7 9.35 30.91 -35.47
N PRO A 8 8.23 31.60 -35.78
CA PRO A 8 7.57 32.46 -34.81
C PRO A 8 7.00 31.64 -33.66
N ARG A 9 7.41 31.98 -32.44
CA ARG A 9 6.90 31.35 -31.21
C ARG A 9 5.41 31.69 -31.04
N PRO A 10 4.52 30.69 -30.86
CA PRO A 10 3.10 30.95 -30.71
C PRO A 10 2.83 31.77 -29.44
N THR A 11 1.92 32.74 -29.55
CA THR A 11 1.48 33.55 -28.42
C THR A 11 0.62 32.73 -27.47
N TYR A 12 0.59 33.11 -26.19
CA TYR A 12 -0.20 32.42 -25.16
C TYR A 12 -1.69 32.27 -25.53
N ALA A 13 -2.26 33.28 -26.19
CA ALA A 13 -3.63 33.25 -26.68
C ALA A 13 -3.85 32.22 -27.82
N ALA A 14 -2.83 31.95 -28.64
CA ALA A 14 -2.91 30.94 -29.68
C ALA A 14 -2.93 29.52 -29.10
N VAL A 15 -2.13 29.28 -28.06
CA VAL A 15 -2.07 27.98 -27.37
C VAL A 15 -3.40 27.66 -26.68
N THR A 16 -4.02 28.65 -26.04
CA THR A 16 -5.29 28.45 -25.29
C THR A 16 -6.50 28.21 -26.19
N ARG A 17 -6.47 28.65 -27.45
CA ARG A 17 -7.55 28.39 -28.43
C ARG A 17 -7.43 27.05 -29.14
N GLN A 18 -6.35 26.31 -28.90
CA GLN A 18 -6.14 25.02 -29.55
C GLN A 18 -7.09 23.98 -28.97
N ALA A 19 -8.00 23.47 -29.80
CA ALA A 19 -8.90 22.40 -29.38
C ALA A 19 -8.08 21.17 -28.92
N PRO A 20 -8.48 20.49 -27.83
CA PRO A 20 -7.81 19.27 -27.41
C PRO A 20 -7.88 18.26 -28.56
N ALA A 21 -6.73 17.67 -28.91
CA ALA A 21 -6.69 16.59 -29.89
C ALA A 21 -7.68 15.48 -29.49
N ALA A 22 -8.28 14.84 -30.50
CA ALA A 22 -9.25 13.77 -30.32
C ALA A 22 -8.78 12.74 -29.29
N ARG A 23 -9.71 12.24 -28.46
CA ARG A 23 -9.44 11.26 -27.40
C ARG A 23 -8.55 10.13 -27.96
N PRO A 24 -7.50 9.69 -27.24
CA PRO A 24 -6.77 8.50 -27.62
C PRO A 24 -7.75 7.31 -27.68
N PRO A 25 -7.51 6.30 -28.54
CA PRO A 25 -8.37 5.12 -28.60
C PRO A 25 -8.54 4.52 -27.20
N SER A 26 -9.79 4.18 -26.84
CA SER A 26 -10.12 3.57 -25.57
C SER A 26 -9.29 2.29 -25.38
N TYR A 27 -8.74 2.10 -24.18
CA TYR A 27 -7.99 0.90 -23.81
C TYR A 27 -8.90 -0.34 -23.62
N GLU A 28 -10.03 -0.42 -24.31
CA GLU A 28 -11.19 -1.24 -23.90
C GLU A 28 -11.03 -2.76 -24.04
N ASN A 29 -9.85 -3.29 -24.34
CA ASN A 29 -9.72 -4.70 -24.71
C ASN A 29 -8.48 -5.40 -24.15
N TRP A 30 -7.69 -4.75 -23.30
CA TRP A 30 -6.58 -5.42 -22.62
C TRP A 30 -7.07 -6.18 -21.39
N THR A 31 -7.59 -7.38 -21.61
CA THR A 31 -7.66 -8.42 -20.57
C THR A 31 -6.31 -9.15 -20.53
N PRO A 32 -5.46 -8.94 -19.51
CA PRO A 32 -4.25 -9.75 -19.36
C PRO A 32 -4.67 -11.22 -19.18
N PRO A 33 -3.97 -12.18 -19.79
CA PRO A 33 -4.24 -13.59 -19.55
C PRO A 33 -4.12 -13.87 -18.05
N ARG A 34 -5.10 -14.58 -17.49
CA ARG A 34 -5.00 -15.06 -16.11
C ARG A 34 -3.72 -15.89 -16.00
N PRO A 35 -2.77 -15.56 -15.11
CA PRO A 35 -1.63 -16.42 -14.89
C PRO A 35 -2.15 -17.76 -14.39
N VAL A 36 -2.03 -18.79 -15.22
CA VAL A 36 -2.30 -20.17 -14.82
C VAL A 36 -1.33 -20.46 -13.69
N ARG A 37 -1.88 -20.75 -12.51
CA ARG A 37 -1.09 -21.00 -11.31
C ARG A 37 -0.44 -22.37 -11.44
N SER A 38 0.68 -22.44 -12.15
CA SER A 38 1.63 -23.55 -12.00
C SER A 38 2.12 -23.49 -10.57
N THR A 39 1.70 -24.41 -9.71
CA THR A 39 2.25 -24.56 -8.36
C THR A 39 3.68 -25.07 -8.50
N PRO A 40 4.71 -24.25 -8.27
CA PRO A 40 6.06 -24.75 -8.33
C PRO A 40 6.32 -25.38 -6.96
N SER A 41 6.72 -26.64 -6.95
CA SER A 41 7.27 -27.28 -5.75
C SER A 41 8.63 -26.63 -5.48
N PHE A 42 8.61 -25.48 -4.80
CA PHE A 42 9.82 -24.82 -4.35
C PHE A 42 10.25 -25.45 -3.02
N PRO A 43 11.53 -25.83 -2.84
CA PRO A 43 12.06 -26.10 -1.51
C PRO A 43 11.85 -24.85 -0.64
N PRO A 44 11.85 -24.97 0.71
CA PRO A 44 11.73 -23.82 1.59
C PRO A 44 12.91 -22.88 1.35
N ARG A 45 12.69 -21.91 0.45
CA ARG A 45 13.63 -20.86 0.14
C ARG A 45 13.75 -20.05 1.42
N THR A 46 14.93 -20.07 2.04
CA THR A 46 15.34 -19.06 3.01
C THR A 46 15.35 -17.72 2.26
N GLN A 47 14.16 -17.14 2.07
CA GLN A 47 14.02 -15.86 1.40
C GLN A 47 14.65 -14.82 2.33
N PRO A 48 15.61 -14.02 1.86
CA PRO A 48 16.06 -12.88 2.63
C PRO A 48 14.85 -12.00 2.92
N VAL A 49 14.76 -11.47 4.15
CA VAL A 49 13.68 -10.61 4.63
C VAL A 49 13.48 -9.49 3.61
N ARG A 50 12.36 -9.53 2.87
CA ARG A 50 12.05 -8.52 1.88
C ARG A 50 11.67 -7.25 2.63
N LYS A 51 11.89 -6.09 2.01
CA LYS A 51 11.42 -4.79 2.57
C LYS A 51 9.91 -4.80 2.88
N THR A 52 9.13 -5.60 2.17
CA THR A 52 7.69 -5.83 2.42
C THR A 52 7.39 -6.52 3.74
N ASP A 53 8.37 -7.22 4.32
CA ASP A 53 8.23 -8.05 5.52
C ASP A 53 8.44 -7.24 6.81
N VAL A 54 8.83 -5.95 6.68
CA VAL A 54 8.98 -5.01 7.81
C VAL A 54 7.67 -4.80 8.58
N TRP A 55 6.51 -4.99 7.94
CA TRP A 55 5.19 -4.94 8.58
C TRP A 55 4.47 -6.30 8.53
N ARG A 56 5.23 -7.38 8.35
CA ARG A 56 4.71 -8.74 8.34
C ARG A 56 5.38 -9.62 9.37
N THR A 57 4.63 -10.61 9.80
CA THR A 57 5.10 -11.72 10.63
C THR A 57 6.11 -12.57 9.86
N GLN A 58 6.84 -13.44 10.57
CA GLN A 58 7.69 -14.46 9.96
C GLN A 58 6.89 -15.36 8.99
N ASP A 59 5.59 -15.53 9.27
CA ASP A 59 4.61 -16.26 8.46
C ASP A 59 3.99 -15.40 7.33
N PHE A 60 4.58 -14.23 7.03
CA PHE A 60 4.12 -13.26 6.02
C PHE A 60 2.71 -12.67 6.23
N ARG A 61 2.09 -12.85 7.42
CA ARG A 61 0.81 -12.23 7.78
C ARG A 61 1.01 -10.75 8.10
N PRO A 62 0.05 -9.87 7.78
CA PRO A 62 0.14 -8.46 8.14
C PRO A 62 0.16 -8.30 9.66
N LEU A 63 0.95 -7.35 10.14
CA LEU A 63 0.99 -6.91 11.53
C LEU A 63 0.21 -5.60 11.67
N CYS A 64 -0.64 -5.50 12.67
CA CYS A 64 -1.40 -4.29 12.93
C CYS A 64 -0.56 -3.29 13.72
N TYR A 65 -0.30 -2.11 13.14
CA TYR A 65 0.43 -1.05 13.85
C TYR A 65 -0.40 -0.37 14.95
N HIS A 66 -1.72 -0.63 15.06
CA HIS A 66 -2.56 -0.11 16.15
C HIS A 66 -2.39 -0.92 17.45
N CYS A 67 -2.43 -2.24 17.35
CA CYS A 67 -2.53 -3.13 18.51
C CYS A 67 -1.43 -4.19 18.59
N GLY A 68 -0.51 -4.25 17.62
CA GLY A 68 0.60 -5.21 17.60
C GLY A 68 0.22 -6.63 17.18
N GLU A 69 -1.06 -6.92 16.98
CA GLU A 69 -1.53 -8.26 16.65
C GLU A 69 -1.28 -8.63 15.18
N PRO A 70 -0.91 -9.89 14.90
CA PRO A 70 -0.82 -10.39 13.54
C PRO A 70 -2.23 -10.57 12.92
N ASN A 71 -2.25 -10.96 11.64
CA ASN A 71 -3.46 -11.32 10.88
C ASN A 71 -4.34 -10.16 10.39
N HIS A 72 -4.12 -8.92 10.83
CA HIS A 72 -4.90 -7.78 10.36
C HIS A 72 -4.07 -6.50 10.23
N VAL A 73 -4.67 -5.50 9.59
CA VAL A 73 -4.11 -4.15 9.43
C VAL A 73 -4.96 -3.15 10.20
N TYR A 74 -4.45 -1.94 10.45
CA TYR A 74 -5.12 -0.89 11.22
C TYR A 74 -6.59 -0.66 10.87
N ARG A 75 -6.94 -0.61 9.57
CA ARG A 75 -8.32 -0.43 9.11
C ARG A 75 -9.29 -1.54 9.56
N ARG A 76 -8.76 -2.74 9.82
CA ARG A 76 -9.52 -3.93 10.25
C ARG A 76 -9.30 -4.26 11.73
N CYS A 77 -8.66 -3.38 12.50
CA CYS A 77 -8.39 -3.62 13.92
C CYS A 77 -9.71 -3.64 14.73
N PRO A 78 -9.98 -4.70 15.50
CA PRO A 78 -11.17 -4.78 16.34
C PRO A 78 -11.12 -3.75 17.48
N TYR A 79 -9.96 -3.60 18.13
CA TYR A 79 -9.78 -2.67 19.25
C TYR A 79 -9.98 -1.20 18.84
N ARG A 80 -9.60 -0.85 17.60
CA ARG A 80 -9.89 0.48 17.04
C ARG A 80 -11.39 0.74 16.90
N ARG A 81 -12.17 -0.28 16.52
CA ARG A 81 -13.64 -0.15 16.42
C ARG A 81 -14.30 0.02 17.78
N LEU A 82 -13.68 -0.52 18.83
CA LEU A 82 -14.10 -0.37 20.22
C LEU A 82 -13.65 0.96 20.84
N GLY A 83 -12.88 1.79 20.13
CA GLY A 83 -12.38 3.07 20.64
C GLY A 83 -11.21 2.94 21.63
N LEU A 84 -10.59 1.76 21.73
CA LEU A 84 -9.44 1.53 22.60
C LEU A 84 -8.21 2.23 22.03
N SER A 85 -7.42 2.86 22.91
CA SER A 85 -6.17 3.51 22.53
C SER A 85 -5.11 2.48 22.13
N GLY A 86 -4.53 2.69 20.95
CA GLY A 86 -3.47 1.86 20.38
C GLY A 86 -2.07 2.44 20.55
N PHE A 87 -1.10 1.83 19.87
CA PHE A 87 0.21 2.45 19.62
C PHE A 87 0.06 3.71 18.75
N SER A 88 0.94 4.69 18.95
CA SER A 88 0.98 5.91 18.13
C SER A 88 1.50 5.58 16.72
N PRO A 89 1.05 6.26 15.64
CA PRO A 89 1.57 6.07 14.28
C PRO A 89 3.09 6.26 14.16
N ASP A 90 3.69 7.10 15.02
CA ASP A 90 5.12 7.38 15.04
C ASP A 90 5.92 6.38 15.90
N SER A 91 5.24 5.46 16.59
CA SER A 91 5.90 4.45 17.42
C SER A 91 6.68 3.46 16.55
N PRO A 92 7.80 2.91 17.07
CA PRO A 92 8.48 1.82 16.39
C PRO A 92 7.54 0.62 16.20
N ARG A 93 7.93 -0.27 15.28
CA ARG A 93 7.16 -1.49 15.00
C ARG A 93 6.85 -2.22 16.32
N PRO A 94 5.56 -2.46 16.64
CA PRO A 94 5.20 -3.17 17.86
C PRO A 94 5.75 -4.60 17.83
N GLN A 95 6.27 -5.04 18.97
CA GLN A 95 6.68 -6.43 19.14
C GLN A 95 5.44 -7.31 19.25
N ARG A 96 5.56 -8.56 18.78
CA ARG A 96 4.42 -9.50 18.85
C ARG A 96 4.09 -9.83 20.30
N GLY A 97 2.80 -9.92 20.61
CA GLY A 97 2.31 -10.24 21.95
C GLY A 97 2.43 -9.07 22.94
N ILE A 98 2.98 -7.92 22.53
CA ILE A 98 2.93 -6.70 23.31
C ILE A 98 1.70 -5.91 22.86
N HIS A 99 0.82 -5.64 23.82
CA HIS A 99 -0.37 -4.84 23.62
C HIS A 99 -0.22 -3.47 24.30
N PRO A 100 -0.87 -2.43 23.78
CA PRO A 100 -1.08 -1.19 24.50
C PRO A 100 -1.87 -1.43 25.80
N PRO A 101 -1.63 -0.65 26.87
CA PRO A 101 -2.25 -0.89 28.18
C PRO A 101 -3.77 -1.01 28.14
N ALA A 102 -4.45 -0.09 27.44
CA ALA A 102 -5.92 -0.13 27.32
C ALA A 102 -6.43 -1.41 26.67
N ILE A 103 -5.71 -1.94 25.68
CA ILE A 103 -6.07 -3.19 25.00
C ILE A 103 -5.76 -4.38 25.90
N GLU A 104 -4.64 -4.35 26.63
CA GLU A 104 -4.26 -5.41 27.56
C GLU A 104 -5.28 -5.55 28.70
N ASP A 105 -5.74 -4.43 29.28
CA ASP A 105 -6.75 -4.41 30.34
C ASP A 105 -8.08 -5.00 29.84
N TYR A 106 -8.50 -4.61 28.63
CA TYR A 106 -9.68 -5.18 27.97
C TYR A 106 -9.55 -6.70 27.82
N LEU A 107 -8.39 -7.20 27.38
CA LEU A 107 -8.16 -8.64 27.23
C LEU A 107 -8.21 -9.36 28.59
N LYS A 108 -7.59 -8.80 29.63
CA LYS A 108 -7.65 -9.35 31.00
C LYS A 108 -9.10 -9.48 31.49
N GLN A 109 -9.94 -8.49 31.20
CA GLN A 109 -11.35 -8.51 31.60
C GLN A 109 -12.18 -9.53 30.81
N GLN A 110 -11.83 -9.81 29.55
CA GLN A 110 -12.55 -10.79 28.72
C GLN A 110 -12.20 -12.25 29.02
N TYR A 111 -11.00 -12.50 29.57
CA TYR A 111 -10.50 -13.86 29.85
C TYR A 111 -10.36 -14.16 31.36
N SER A 112 -10.90 -13.29 32.21
CA SER A 112 -11.05 -13.54 33.64
C SER A 112 -12.36 -14.26 33.94
#